data_AF-G7TD58-F1
#
_entry.id   AF-G7TD58-F1
#
_cell.length_a   1.000
_cell.length_b   1.000
_cell.length_c   1.000
_cell.angle_alpha   90.00
_cell.angle_beta   90.00
_cell.angle_gamma   90.00
#
_symmetry.space_group_name_H-M   'P 1'
#
loop_
_entity.id
_entity.type
_entity.pdbx_description
1 polymer ?
#
loop_
_entity_poly.entity_id
_entity_poly.type
_entity_poly.pdbx_seq_one_letter_code
_entity_poly.pdbx_strand_id
1 'polypeptide(L)' 'MAYDIHARPQFYARLAGALYLAVIVLAGWTEGYVSNALIVAGDDQATLRSIVAHAALWKMWLGTNLVVPLRAVVQ' A
#
# COMPACT_ATOMS: atom_id res chain seq x y z
N MET A 1 8.40 12.33 -25.19
CA MET A 1 6.97 12.17 -25.54
C MET A 1 6.19 13.02 -24.54
N ALA A 2 5.89 14.28 -24.87
CA ALA A 2 5.16 15.16 -23.96
C ALA A 2 3.70 14.72 -23.94
N TYR A 3 3.20 14.30 -22.79
CA TYR A 3 1.79 13.96 -22.60
C TYR A 3 0.99 15.24 -22.83
N ASP A 4 0.17 15.28 -23.88
CA ASP A 4 -0.63 16.47 -24.19
C ASP A 4 -1.84 16.53 -23.24
N ILE A 5 -1.57 16.99 -22.03
CA ILE A 5 -2.56 17.21 -20.96
C ILE A 5 -3.67 18.19 -21.38
N HIS A 6 -3.42 19.00 -22.42
CA HIS A 6 -4.37 19.97 -22.96
C HIS A 6 -5.44 19.32 -23.85
N ALA A 7 -5.21 18.11 -24.38
CA ALA A 7 -6.18 17.44 -25.25
C ALA A 7 -7.48 17.07 -24.53
N ARG A 8 -7.38 16.60 -23.28
CA ARG A 8 -8.53 16.23 -22.40
C ARG A 8 -8.18 16.36 -20.91
N PRO A 9 -8.00 17.58 -20.38
CA PRO A 9 -7.56 17.81 -19.00
C PRO A 9 -8.52 17.20 -17.96
N GLN A 10 -9.82 17.20 -18.24
CA GLN A 10 -10.85 16.63 -17.36
C GLN A 10 -10.72 15.10 -17.21
N PHE A 11 -10.29 14.41 -18.26
CA PHE A 11 -10.09 12.96 -18.21
C PHE A 11 -8.93 12.61 -17.29
N TYR A 12 -7.80 13.30 -17.45
CA TYR A 12 -6.64 13.11 -16.59
C TYR A 12 -6.92 13.48 -15.14
N ALA A 13 -7.66 14.56 -14.88
CA ALA A 13 -8.07 14.94 -13.52
C ALA A 13 -8.95 13.86 -12.86
N ARG A 14 -9.91 13.29 -13.61
CA ARG A 14 -10.75 12.18 -13.11
C ARG A 14 -9.95 10.91 -12.87
N LEU A 15 -9.02 10.58 -13.77
CA LEU A 15 -8.15 9.41 -13.62
C LEU A 15 -7.24 9.56 -12.40
N ALA A 16 -6.60 10.72 -12.24
CA ALA A 16 -5.78 11.02 -11.07
C ALA A 16 -6.60 10.95 -9.77
N GLY A 17 -7.81 11.52 -9.76
CA GLY A 17 -8.72 11.41 -8.61
C GLY A 17 -9.14 9.97 -8.30
N ALA A 18 -9.45 9.16 -9.32
CA ALA A 18 -9.81 7.76 -9.14
C ALA A 18 -8.63 6.93 -8.60
N LEU A 19 -7.42 7.16 -9.11
CA LEU A 19 -6.20 6.53 -8.61
C LEU A 19 -5.93 6.94 -7.16
N TYR A 20 -6.13 8.20 -6.82
CA TYR A 20 -5.97 8.69 -5.45
C TYR A 20 -6.95 8.04 -4.47
N LEU A 21 -8.22 7.91 -4.85
CA LEU A 21 -9.22 7.19 -4.05
C LEU A 21 -8.86 5.71 -3.87
N ALA A 22 -8.37 5.05 -4.94
CA ALA A 22 -7.92 3.67 -4.85
C ALA A 22 -6.76 3.53 -3.85
N VAL A 23 -5.80 4.45 -3.85
CA VAL A 23 -4.70 4.47 -2.87
C VAL A 23 -5.22 4.63 -1.45
N ILE A 24 -6.21 5.51 -1.20
CA ILE A 24 -6.80 5.69 0.13
C ILE A 24 -7.48 4.40 0.62
N VAL A 25 -8.29 3.76 -0.24
CA VAL A 25 -8.97 2.51 0.11
C VAL A 25 -7.97 1.40 0.43
N LEU A 26 -6.92 1.29 -0.39
CA LEU A 26 -5.84 0.33 -0.16
C LEU A 26 -5.11 0.64 1.14
N ALA A 27 -4.75 1.90 1.41
CA ALA A 27 -4.10 2.31 2.65
C ALA A 27 -4.95 1.93 3.88
N GLY A 28 -6.25 2.25 3.87
CA GLY A 28 -7.17 1.87 4.95
C GLY A 28 -7.31 0.37 5.13
N TRP A 29 -7.34 -0.41 4.05
CA TRP A 29 -7.30 -1.87 4.11
C TRP A 29 -6.01 -2.38 4.78
N THR A 30 -4.87 -1.79 4.42
CA THR A 30 -3.58 -2.22 4.96
C THR A 30 -3.43 -1.87 6.44
N GLU A 31 -3.76 -0.64 6.84
CA GLU A 31 -3.64 -0.22 8.24
C GLU A 31 -4.71 -0.85 9.14
N GLY A 32 -5.95 -0.97 8.65
CA GLY A 32 -7.08 -1.45 9.44
C GLY A 32 -7.21 -2.97 9.50
N TYR A 33 -7.05 -3.67 8.37
CA TYR A 33 -7.27 -5.12 8.28
C TYR A 33 -5.97 -5.90 8.38
N VAL A 34 -4.94 -5.54 7.60
CA VAL A 34 -3.68 -6.31 7.56
C VAL A 34 -2.93 -6.20 8.90
N SER A 35 -2.79 -5.00 9.47
CA SER A 35 -2.16 -4.83 10.79
C SER A 35 -2.88 -5.60 11.88
N ASN A 36 -4.22 -5.58 11.90
CA ASN A 36 -5.02 -6.26 12.92
C ASN A 36 -5.01 -7.80 12.74
N ALA A 37 -4.92 -8.28 11.51
CA ALA A 37 -4.78 -9.71 11.23
C ALA A 37 -3.40 -10.25 11.63
N LEU A 38 -2.34 -9.45 11.47
CA LEU A 38 -0.96 -9.88 11.67
C LEU A 38 -0.41 -9.60 13.07
N ILE A 39 -0.82 -8.51 13.72
CA ILE A 39 -0.24 -8.05 14.99
C ILE A 39 -1.19 -8.39 16.14
N VAL A 40 -0.71 -9.21 17.08
CA VAL A 40 -1.40 -9.50 18.34
C VAL A 40 -0.73 -8.70 19.45
N ALA A 41 -1.41 -7.66 19.93
CA ALA A 41 -0.85 -6.77 20.94
C ALA A 41 -0.52 -7.54 22.23
N GLY A 42 0.74 -7.47 22.66
CA GLY A 42 1.21 -8.09 23.91
C GLY A 42 1.61 -9.57 23.81
N ASP A 43 1.53 -10.20 22.63
CA ASP A 43 2.01 -11.57 22.42
C ASP A 43 2.81 -11.69 21.11
N ASP A 44 4.14 -11.66 21.27
CA ASP A 44 5.10 -11.77 20.18
C ASP A 44 5.02 -13.14 19.47
N GLN A 45 4.73 -14.22 20.20
CA GLN A 45 4.62 -15.55 19.62
C GLN A 45 3.31 -15.72 18.84
N ALA A 46 2.21 -15.12 19.27
CA ALA A 46 0.97 -15.08 18.50
C ALA A 46 1.13 -14.25 17.21
N THR A 47 1.83 -13.12 17.29
CA THR A 47 2.17 -12.29 16.11
C THR A 47 3.00 -13.07 15.09
N LEU A 48 4.07 -13.74 15.52
CA LEU A 48 4.89 -14.59 14.66
C LEU A 48 4.09 -15.71 14.00
N ARG A 49 3.21 -16.37 14.75
CA ARG A 49 2.33 -17.41 14.19
C ARG A 49 1.37 -16.85 13.14
N SER A 50 0.82 -15.65 13.35
CA SER A 50 -0.04 -15.01 12.35
C SER A 50 0.72 -14.60 11.10
N ILE A 51 1.95 -14.08 11.23
CA ILE A 51 2.84 -13.77 10.09
C ILE A 51 3.15 -15.01 9.27
N VAL A 52 3.48 -16.13 9.93
CA VAL A 52 3.75 -17.40 9.24
C VAL A 52 2.49 -17.93 8.55
N ALA A 53 1.33 -17.86 9.21
CA ALA A 53 0.05 -18.29 8.64
C ALA A 53 -0.39 -17.42 7.44
N HIS A 54 -0.10 -16.11 7.48
CA HIS A 54 -0.48 -15.13 6.47
C HIS A 54 0.75 -14.59 5.71
N ALA A 55 1.71 -15.45 5.38
CA ALA A 55 2.99 -15.06 4.80
C ALA A 55 2.87 -14.28 3.47
N ALA A 56 1.83 -14.52 2.68
CA ALA A 56 1.57 -13.76 1.45
C ALA A 56 1.18 -12.30 1.73
N LEU A 57 0.30 -12.08 2.71
CA LEU A 57 -0.10 -10.75 3.17
C LEU A 57 1.10 -10.00 3.75
N TRP A 58 1.92 -10.67 4.56
CA TRP A 58 3.15 -10.10 5.11
C TRP A 58 4.13 -9.65 4.02
N LYS A 59 4.40 -10.49 3.01
CA LYS A 59 5.31 -10.16 1.91
C LYS A 59 4.79 -8.99 1.06
N MET A 60 3.49 -8.92 0.77
CA MET A 60 2.90 -7.79 0.04
C MET A 60 3.01 -6.49 0.85
N TRP A 61 2.64 -6.53 2.14
CA TRP A 61 2.74 -5.37 3.02
C TRP A 61 4.17 -4.84 3.11
N LEU A 62 5.14 -5.73 3.34
CA LEU A 62 6.55 -5.40 3.43
C LEU A 62 7.08 -4.82 2.12
N GLY A 63 6.79 -5.47 0.99
CA GLY A 63 7.23 -5.00 -0.33
C GLY A 63 6.72 -3.59 -0.65
N THR A 64 5.45 -3.32 -0.37
CA THR A 64 4.83 -2.00 -0.62
C THR A 64 5.45 -0.92 0.27
N ASN A 65 5.70 -1.22 1.55
CA ASN A 65 6.32 -0.28 2.49
C ASN A 65 7.79 0.00 2.18
N LEU A 66 8.52 -0.96 1.60
CA LEU A 66 9.94 -0.78 1.27
C LEU A 66 10.16 0.01 -0.02
N VAL A 67 9.25 -0.03 -1.00
CA VAL A 67 9.43 0.65 -2.30
C VAL A 67 9.68 2.15 -2.15
N VAL A 68 8.95 2.83 -1.28
CA VAL A 68 9.08 4.28 -1.06
C VAL A 68 10.44 4.67 -0.47
N PRO A 69 10.87 4.13 0.69
CA PRO A 69 12.18 4.46 1.26
C PRO A 69 13.34 3.96 0.40
N LEU A 70 13.22 2.80 -0.27
CA LEU A 70 14.26 2.35 -1.20
C LEU A 70 14.44 3.32 -2.36
N ARG A 71 13.33 3.82 -2.94
CA ARG A 71 13.41 4.86 -3.97
C ARG A 71 14.07 6.13 -3.43
N ALA A 72 13.70 6.57 -2.23
CA ALA A 72 14.24 7.79 -1.63
C ALA A 72 15.75 7.70 -1.33
N VAL A 73 16.27 6.52 -0.97
CA VAL A 73 17.71 6.32 -0.69
C VAL A 73 18.54 6.19 -1.98
N VAL A 74 17.94 5.73 -3.08
CA VAL A 74 18.62 5.58 -4.38
C VAL A 74 18.68 6.90 -5.17
N GLN A 75 17.90 7.92 -4.76
CA GLN A 75 17.86 9.25 -5.36
C GLN A 75 18.94 10.18 -4.80
#